data_AF-A0A376TYH5-F1
#
_entry.id   AF-A0A376TYH5-F1
#
_cell.length_a   1.000
_cell.length_b   1.000
_cell.length_c   1.000
_cell.angle_alpha   90.00
_cell.angle_beta   90.00
_cell.angle_gamma   90.00
#
_symmetry.space_group_name_H-M   'P 1'
#
loop_
_entity.id
_entity.type
_entity.pdbx_description
1 polymer ?
#
loop_
_entity_poly.entity_id
_entity_poly.type
_entity_poly.pdbx_seq_one_letter_code
_entity_poly.pdbx_strand_id
1 'polypeptide(L)'
;MALAGGYTGHLGDYSTGAAQAIMPYVVGGSEVYQQQTSWPLVLEHSDVVVLWSANLLNTLKIAWNASDEQGFLTFPHCVTAGKS
;
A
#
# COMPACT_ATOMS: atom_id res chain seq x y z
N MET A 1 -10.85 -13.09 43.78
CA MET A 1 -11.22 -13.52 42.43
C MET A 1 -11.42 -12.28 41.57
N ALA A 2 -10.50 -11.97 40.66
CA ALA A 2 -10.72 -10.98 39.61
C ALA A 2 -9.89 -11.40 38.38
N LEU A 3 -10.58 -11.71 37.29
CA LEU A 3 -10.04 -11.96 35.96
C LEU A 3 -9.54 -10.63 35.36
N ALA A 4 -8.48 -10.04 35.91
CA ALA A 4 -7.86 -8.86 35.31
C ALA A 4 -6.87 -9.31 34.21
N GLY A 5 -7.43 -9.87 33.13
CA GLY A 5 -6.66 -10.23 31.94
C GLY A 5 -5.99 -9.00 31.34
N GLY A 6 -4.65 -9.00 31.34
CA GLY A 6 -3.83 -7.87 30.93
C GLY A 6 -3.87 -7.64 29.42
N TYR A 7 -4.03 -6.38 29.03
CA TYR A 7 -3.78 -5.93 27.67
C TYR A 7 -2.29 -6.17 27.33
N THR A 8 -2.02 -7.07 26.39
CA THR A 8 -0.70 -7.21 25.78
C THR A 8 -0.63 -6.20 24.64
N GLY A 9 0.26 -5.22 24.72
CA GLY A 9 0.35 -4.12 23.74
C GLY A 9 0.39 -4.57 22.29
N HIS A 10 0.01 -3.67 21.38
CA HIS A 10 0.18 -3.85 19.93
C HIS A 10 1.29 -2.93 19.43
N LEU A 11 2.00 -3.39 18.41
CA LEU A 11 3.01 -2.63 17.68
C LEU A 11 2.57 -2.52 16.22
N GLY A 12 2.66 -1.32 15.65
CA GLY A 12 2.15 -1.03 14.31
C GLY A 12 0.63 -0.88 14.27
N ASP A 13 0.07 -0.82 13.06
CA ASP A 13 -1.37 -0.75 12.83
C ASP A 13 -1.95 -2.06 12.28
N TYR A 14 -3.28 -2.15 12.26
CA TYR A 14 -4.00 -3.33 11.76
C TYR A 14 -3.68 -3.66 10.30
N SER A 15 -3.41 -2.64 9.47
CA SER A 15 -3.24 -2.80 8.03
C SER A 15 -1.89 -3.42 7.67
N THR A 16 -0.83 -3.09 8.41
CA THR A 16 0.54 -3.42 8.00
C THR A 16 1.47 -3.89 9.12
N GLY A 17 0.95 -4.17 10.33
CA GLY A 17 1.76 -4.49 11.52
C GLY A 17 2.81 -5.59 11.32
N ALA A 18 2.49 -6.67 10.60
CA ALA A 18 3.47 -7.72 10.30
C ALA A 18 4.60 -7.25 9.37
N ALA A 19 4.26 -6.49 8.33
CA ALA A 19 5.23 -5.95 7.38
C ALA A 19 6.15 -4.91 8.05
N GLN A 20 5.59 -4.03 8.90
CA GLN A 20 6.38 -3.08 9.69
C GLN A 20 7.39 -3.76 10.62
N ALA A 21 7.09 -4.98 11.10
CA ALA A 21 8.00 -5.73 11.95
C ALA A 21 9.20 -6.32 11.18
N ILE A 22 8.99 -6.80 9.96
CA ILE A 22 10.03 -7.53 9.20
C ILE A 22 10.82 -6.64 8.23
N MET A 23 10.17 -5.68 7.57
CA MET A 23 10.78 -4.89 6.49
C MET A 23 12.05 -4.13 6.90
N PRO A 24 12.18 -3.53 8.11
CA PRO A 24 13.41 -2.83 8.49
C PRO A 24 14.66 -3.72 8.49
N TYR A 25 14.48 -5.02 8.75
CA TYR A 25 15.58 -6.00 8.74
C TYR A 25 15.95 -6.48 7.34
N VAL A 26 15.03 -6.35 6.38
CA VAL A 26 15.22 -6.84 5.00
C VAL A 26 15.66 -5.71 4.08
N VAL A 27 14.97 -4.57 4.13
CA VAL A 27 15.15 -3.44 3.18
C VAL A 27 15.63 -2.15 3.86
N GLY A 28 15.79 -2.14 5.19
CA GLY A 28 16.32 -0.97 5.92
C GLY A 28 15.29 0.14 6.18
N GLY A 29 14.01 -0.09 5.87
CA GLY A 29 12.90 0.85 6.07
C GLY A 29 11.58 0.13 6.33
N SER A 30 10.53 0.90 6.63
CA SER A 30 9.18 0.35 6.84
C SER A 30 8.52 -0.10 5.53
N GLU A 31 8.87 0.57 4.42
CA GLU A 31 8.38 0.38 3.05
C GLU A 31 6.88 0.66 2.85
N VAL A 32 6.01 0.14 3.71
CA VAL A 32 4.54 0.12 3.55
C VAL A 32 3.86 1.50 3.48
N TYR A 33 4.50 2.55 3.98
CA TYR A 33 3.99 3.94 3.92
C TYR A 33 4.98 4.90 3.29
N GLN A 34 6.02 4.39 2.64
CA GLN A 34 6.98 5.23 1.95
C GLN A 34 6.43 5.67 0.59
N GLN A 35 6.86 6.85 0.15
CA GLN A 35 6.48 7.39 -1.15
C GLN A 35 6.92 6.43 -2.26
N GLN A 36 5.96 6.03 -3.08
CA GLN A 36 6.18 5.13 -4.21
C GLN A 36 6.57 5.91 -5.48
N THR A 37 7.14 5.20 -6.45
CA THR A 37 7.39 5.73 -7.80
C THR A 37 6.09 6.26 -8.41
N SER A 38 6.16 7.42 -9.07
CA SER A 38 4.97 8.08 -9.61
C SER A 38 4.37 7.28 -10.77
N TRP A 39 3.04 7.30 -10.88
CA TRP A 39 2.30 6.61 -11.94
C TRP A 39 2.77 6.95 -13.37
N PRO A 40 3.08 8.21 -13.73
CA PRO A 40 3.60 8.53 -15.06
C PRO A 40 4.89 7.77 -15.40
N LEU A 41 5.82 7.67 -14.44
CA LEU A 41 7.09 6.95 -14.65
C LEU A 41 6.88 5.44 -14.75
N VAL A 42 5.97 4.88 -13.94
CA VAL A 42 5.60 3.46 -14.04
C VAL A 42 5.02 3.14 -15.42
N LEU A 43 4.12 3.99 -15.93
CA LEU A 43 3.50 3.85 -17.24
C LEU A 43 4.50 3.97 -18.40
N GLU A 44 5.44 4.90 -18.29
CA GLU A 44 6.46 5.13 -19.31
C GLU A 44 7.44 3.96 -19.40
N HIS A 45 7.94 3.47 -18.26
CA HIS A 45 9.09 2.57 -18.21
C HIS A 45 8.77 1.10 -17.92
N SER A 46 7.54 0.74 -17.57
CA SER A 46 7.18 -0.67 -17.31
C SER A 46 6.54 -1.30 -18.54
N ASP A 47 6.93 -2.53 -18.87
CA ASP A 47 6.26 -3.36 -19.87
C ASP A 47 5.08 -4.12 -19.27
N VAL A 48 5.24 -4.61 -18.04
CA VAL A 48 4.21 -5.36 -17.33
C VAL A 48 4.05 -4.82 -15.93
N VAL A 49 2.81 -4.57 -15.51
CA VAL A 49 2.45 -4.17 -14.14
C VAL A 49 1.63 -5.29 -13.51
N VAL A 50 2.17 -5.90 -12.45
CA VAL A 50 1.50 -6.97 -11.71
C VAL A 50 0.90 -6.43 -10.42
N LEU A 51 -0.40 -6.66 -10.23
CA LEU A 51 -1.08 -6.36 -8.96
C LEU A 51 -1.15 -7.64 -8.14
N TRP A 52 -0.32 -7.72 -7.09
CA TRP A 52 -0.29 -8.87 -6.20
C TRP A 52 -1.09 -8.58 -4.93
N SER A 53 -2.15 -9.36 -4.68
CA SER A 53 -3.02 -9.21 -3.51
C SER A 53 -3.57 -7.79 -3.29
N ALA A 54 -3.76 -7.02 -4.37
CA ALA A 54 -4.18 -5.62 -4.33
C ALA A 54 -5.40 -5.37 -5.23
N ASN A 55 -6.37 -4.58 -4.74
CA ASN A 55 -7.50 -4.09 -5.54
C ASN A 55 -7.57 -2.56 -5.52
N LEU A 56 -6.79 -1.96 -6.42
CA LEU A 56 -6.59 -0.50 -6.47
C LEU A 56 -7.85 0.28 -6.87
N LEU A 57 -8.78 -0.30 -7.62
CA LEU A 57 -10.06 0.34 -7.96
C LEU A 57 -10.95 0.58 -6.74
N ASN A 58 -10.78 -0.23 -5.70
CA ASN A 58 -11.52 -0.07 -4.45
C ASN A 58 -10.75 0.79 -3.46
N THR A 59 -9.46 0.50 -3.25
CA THR A 59 -8.70 1.07 -2.13
C THR A 59 -8.13 2.46 -2.40
N LEU A 60 -7.94 2.89 -3.66
CA LEU A 60 -7.40 4.22 -3.98
C LEU A 60 -8.41 5.37 -3.83
N LYS A 61 -9.66 5.07 -3.45
CA LYS A 61 -10.70 6.10 -3.21
C LYS A 61 -10.53 6.82 -1.88
N ILE A 62 -9.77 6.25 -0.95
CA ILE A 62 -9.61 6.76 0.40
C ILE A 62 -8.16 7.14 0.67
N ALA A 63 -7.98 8.08 1.60
CA ALA A 63 -6.68 8.46 2.14
C ALA A 63 -6.80 8.68 3.66
N TRP A 64 -5.66 8.73 4.36
CA TRP A 64 -5.65 9.12 5.78
C TRP A 64 -6.18 10.55 5.99
N ASN A 65 -5.85 11.44 5.04
CA ASN A 65 -6.39 12.79 4.93
C ASN A 65 -7.45 12.85 3.81
N ALA A 66 -7.79 14.06 3.35
CA ALA A 66 -8.59 14.21 2.13
C ALA A 66 -7.86 13.57 0.94
N SER A 67 -8.57 12.70 0.21
CA SER A 67 -8.06 12.07 -1.00
C SER A 67 -7.95 13.11 -2.13
N ASP A 68 -6.87 13.03 -2.91
CA ASP A 68 -6.70 13.81 -4.14
C ASP A 68 -7.21 13.06 -5.38
N GLU A 69 -7.66 11.81 -5.21
CA GLU A 69 -8.18 10.89 -6.22
C GLU A 69 -7.23 10.61 -7.41
N GLN A 70 -5.99 11.10 -7.40
CA GLN A 70 -5.08 11.01 -8.54
C GLN A 70 -4.74 9.57 -8.88
N GLY A 71 -4.52 8.73 -7.86
CA GLY A 71 -4.29 7.30 -8.03
C GLY A 71 -5.48 6.58 -8.66
N PHE A 72 -6.71 6.90 -8.23
CA PHE A 72 -7.92 6.29 -8.77
C PHE A 72 -8.18 6.70 -10.23
N LEU A 73 -7.90 7.96 -10.59
CA LEU A 73 -8.07 8.46 -11.96
C LEU A 73 -6.99 7.95 -12.92
N THR A 74 -5.76 7.74 -12.45
CA THR A 74 -4.62 7.37 -13.30
C THR A 74 -4.52 5.86 -13.51
N PHE A 75 -4.91 5.06 -12.52
CA PHE A 75 -4.81 3.60 -12.60
C PHE A 75 -5.54 2.96 -13.79
N PRO A 76 -6.77 3.36 -14.17
CA PRO A 76 -7.45 2.82 -15.36
C PRO A 76 -6.68 3.02 -16.66
N HIS A 77 -5.88 4.10 -16.79
CA HIS A 77 -5.00 4.30 -17.95
C HIS A 77 -3.89 3.26 -18.02
N CYS A 78 -3.47 2.68 -16.89
CA CYS A 78 -2.50 1.57 -16.86
C CYS A 78 -3.10 0.28 -17.42
N VAL A 79 -4.39 0.04 -17.20
CA VAL A 79 -5.10 -1.15 -17.66
C VAL A 79 -5.43 -1.07 -19.16
N THR A 80 -5.78 0.12 -19.66
CA THR A 80 -6.09 0.33 -21.09
C THR A 80 -4.86 0.51 -21.98
N ALA A 81 -3.71 0.88 -21.42
CA ALA A 81 -2.45 1.00 -22.16
C ALA A 81 -1.93 -0.34 -22.73
N GLY A 82 -2.55 -1.48 -22.37
CA GLY A 82 -2.44 -2.73 -23.14
C GLY A 82 -1.01 -3.18 -23.40
N LYS A 83 -0.10 -3.02 -22.43
CA LYS A 83 1.22 -3.63 -22.52
C LYS A 83 1.10 -5.08 -22.06
N SER A 84 1.19 -5.99 -23.03
CA SER A 84 1.13 -7.44 -22.91
C SER A 84 2.43 -8.01 -22.35
#